data_AF-A0A964G747-F1
#
_entry.id   AF-A0A964G747-F1
#
_cell.length_a   1.000
_cell.length_b   1.000
_cell.length_c   1.000
_cell.angle_alpha   90.00
_cell.angle_beta   90.00
_cell.angle_gamma   90.00
#
_symmetry.space_group_name_H-M   'P 1'
#
loop_
_entity.id
_entity.type
_entity.pdbx_description
1 polymer ?
#
loop_
_entity_poly.entity_id
_entity_poly.type
_entity_poly.pdbx_seq_one_letter_code
_entity_poly.pdbx_strand_id
1 'polypeptide(L)'
;MIKFIGQVELRNSRRVYYLEDYYRVEQINPNREQVTYSYDIPDKAVEYLYNKLKGCKVTPKDAATVLQPVAKNLNLPYNSGHKIDYYAQEALVVLVALGKASLTKEGRGYFYRIL
;
A
#
# COMPACT_ATOMS: atom_id res chain seq x y z
N MET A 1 -11.39 17.09 -3.02
CA MET A 1 -10.25 17.60 -3.85
C MET A 1 -9.21 16.49 -3.98
N ILE A 2 -8.70 16.21 -5.18
CA ILE A 2 -7.68 15.17 -5.39
C ILE A 2 -6.29 15.79 -5.18
N LYS A 3 -5.49 15.22 -4.28
CA LYS A 3 -4.12 15.67 -4.01
C LYS A 3 -3.11 14.59 -4.39
N PHE A 4 -2.15 14.90 -5.25
CA PHE A 4 -1.01 14.01 -5.49
C PHE A 4 -0.11 13.97 -4.25
N ILE A 5 0.21 12.76 -3.79
CA ILE A 5 1.04 12.52 -2.61
C ILE A 5 2.47 12.16 -3.01
N GLY A 6 2.62 11.26 -3.98
CA GLY A 6 3.94 10.85 -4.44
C GLY A 6 3.91 9.67 -5.41
N GLN A 7 5.09 9.28 -5.86
CA GLN A 7 5.31 8.15 -6.76
C GLN A 7 6.28 7.17 -6.12
N VAL A 8 5.99 5.87 -6.21
CA VAL A 8 6.80 4.79 -5.65
C VAL A 8 7.11 3.77 -6.73
N GLU A 9 8.40 3.48 -6.92
CA GLU A 9 8.86 2.55 -7.95
C GLU A 9 8.95 1.11 -7.42
N LEU A 10 8.16 0.23 -8.05
CA LEU A 10 8.26 -1.22 -7.93
C LEU A 10 8.53 -1.80 -9.33
N ARG A 11 8.02 -3.00 -9.65
CA ARG A 11 8.06 -3.52 -11.02
C ARG A 11 7.31 -2.61 -12.01
N ASN A 12 6.16 -2.11 -11.57
CA ASN A 12 5.41 -1.05 -12.23
C ASN A 12 5.39 0.15 -11.27
N SER A 13 5.40 1.36 -11.80
CA SER A 13 5.32 2.57 -10.99
C SER A 13 3.95 2.67 -10.32
N ARG A 14 3.90 3.19 -9.08
CA ARG A 14 2.65 3.54 -8.39
C ARG A 14 2.57 5.04 -8.20
N ARG A 15 1.50 5.67 -8.67
CA ARG A 15 1.15 7.04 -8.26
C ARG A 15 0.11 7.00 -7.16
N VAL A 16 0.36 7.77 -6.10
CA VAL A 16 -0.50 7.83 -4.92
C VAL A 16 -1.14 9.20 -4.85
N TYR A 17 -2.47 9.21 -4.72
CA TYR A 17 -3.27 10.40 -4.52
C TYR A 17 -4.09 10.25 -3.24
N TYR A 18 -4.46 11.37 -2.63
CA TYR A 18 -5.40 11.41 -1.51
C TYR A 18 -6.71 12.06 -1.96
N LEU A 19 -7.82 11.40 -1.64
CA LEU A 19 -9.18 11.80 -1.95
C LEU A 19 -10.00 11.68 -0.68
N GLU A 20 -10.23 12.82 -0.01
CA GLU A 20 -11.10 12.97 1.18
C GLU A 20 -10.76 12.04 2.36
N ASP A 21 -11.07 10.75 2.29
CA ASP A 21 -10.91 9.73 3.33
C ASP A 21 -10.15 8.47 2.86
N TYR A 22 -9.69 8.42 1.61
CA TYR A 22 -8.89 7.31 1.10
C TYR A 22 -7.72 7.77 0.22
N TYR A 23 -6.77 6.86 0.06
CA TYR A 23 -5.69 6.97 -0.90
C TYR A 23 -6.03 6.18 -2.14
N ARG A 24 -5.90 6.79 -3.32
CA ARG A 24 -5.94 6.08 -4.59
C ARG A 24 -4.53 5.75 -5.03
N VAL A 25 -4.27 4.47 -5.26
CA VAL A 25 -3.00 3.97 -5.79
C VAL A 25 -3.21 3.47 -7.21
N GLU A 26 -2.63 4.20 -8.17
CA GLU A 26 -2.66 3.83 -9.58
C GLU A 26 -1.37 3.13 -9.97
N GLN A 27 -1.49 1.90 -10.46
CA GLN A 27 -0.37 1.18 -11.07
C GLN A 27 -0.23 1.60 -12.52
N ILE A 28 0.94 2.11 -12.88
CA ILE A 28 1.22 2.63 -14.22
C ILE A 28 2.20 1.69 -14.90
N ASN A 29 1.83 1.24 -16.10
CA ASN A 29 2.77 0.51 -16.95
C ASN A 29 3.85 1.49 -17.44
N PRO A 30 5.13 1.28 -17.07
CA PRO A 30 6.19 2.23 -17.41
C PRO A 30 6.41 2.36 -18.93
N ASN A 31 6.02 1.35 -19.72
CA ASN A 31 6.24 1.36 -21.17
C ASN A 31 5.12 2.04 -21.97
N ARG A 32 3.96 2.28 -21.36
CA ARG A 32 2.75 2.76 -22.06
C ARG A 32 2.09 3.97 -21.39
N GLU A 33 2.60 4.40 -20.24
CA GLU A 33 2.02 5.46 -19.39
C GLU A 33 0.52 5.29 -19.10
N GLN A 34 0.03 4.05 -19.18
CA GLN A 34 -1.37 3.72 -18.98
C GLN A 34 -1.58 3.16 -17.57
N VAL A 35 -2.64 3.61 -16.90
CA VAL A 35 -3.12 3.01 -15.65
C VAL A 35 -3.62 1.60 -15.95
N THR A 36 -2.97 0.61 -15.36
CA THR A 36 -3.35 -0.80 -15.50
C THR A 36 -4.31 -1.24 -14.40
N TYR A 37 -4.15 -0.71 -13.19
CA TYR A 37 -4.97 -1.02 -12.03
C TYR A 37 -5.05 0.19 -11.11
N SER A 38 -6.18 0.33 -10.41
CA SER A 38 -6.38 1.34 -9.37
C SER A 38 -6.92 0.67 -8.12
N TYR A 39 -6.41 1.08 -6.96
CA TYR A 39 -6.83 0.60 -5.65
C TYR A 39 -7.19 1.77 -4.75
N ASP A 40 -8.35 1.67 -4.11
CA ASP A 40 -8.77 2.63 -3.09
C ASP A 40 -8.45 2.04 -1.71
N ILE A 41 -7.58 2.74 -0.99
CA ILE A 41 -7.04 2.33 0.32
C ILE A 41 -7.56 3.31 1.38
N PRO A 42 -8.50 2.91 2.26
CA PRO A 42 -8.98 3.77 3.34
C PRO A 42 -7.82 4.26 4.20
N ASP A 43 -7.86 5.53 4.58
CA ASP A 43 -6.84 6.15 5.43
C ASP A 43 -6.66 5.41 6.77
N LYS A 44 -7.76 4.90 7.35
CA LYS A 44 -7.77 4.09 8.57
C LYS A 44 -6.98 2.79 8.43
N ALA A 45 -6.97 2.19 7.24
CA ALA A 45 -6.17 0.98 7.00
C ALA A 45 -4.68 1.30 6.98
N VAL A 46 -4.31 2.43 6.37
CA VAL A 46 -2.93 2.94 6.32
C VAL A 46 -2.46 3.30 7.73
N GLU A 47 -3.27 4.03 8.49
CA GLU A 47 -2.98 4.40 9.88
C GLU A 47 -2.85 3.18 10.79
N TYR A 48 -3.77 2.22 10.66
CA TYR A 48 -3.72 0.99 11.44
C TYR A 48 -2.43 0.20 11.17
N LEU A 49 -2.06 0.02 9.91
CA LEU A 49 -0.80 -0.63 9.54
C LEU A 49 0.41 0.12 10.10
N TYR A 50 0.46 1.45 9.96
CA TYR A 50 1.54 2.26 10.48
C TYR A 50 1.73 2.03 11.99
N ASN A 51 0.64 2.16 12.75
CA ASN A 51 0.68 2.04 14.21
C ASN A 51 1.06 0.62 14.67
N LYS A 52 0.63 -0.43 13.95
CA LYS A 52 0.94 -1.82 14.30
C LYS A 52 2.33 -2.27 13.91
N LEU A 53 2.90 -1.71 12.85
CA LEU A 53 4.16 -2.17 12.27
C LEU A 53 5.31 -1.17 12.44
N LYS A 54 5.09 -0.06 13.15
CA LYS A 54 6.11 0.97 13.38
C LYS A 54 7.39 0.36 13.96
N GLY A 55 8.52 0.68 13.34
CA GLY A 55 9.82 0.14 13.71
C GLY A 55 10.10 -1.25 13.16
N CYS A 56 9.18 -1.92 12.47
CA CYS A 56 9.40 -3.24 11.88
C CYS A 56 9.86 -3.15 10.42
N LYS A 57 10.60 -4.18 9.97
CA LYS A 57 10.81 -4.48 8.55
C LYS A 57 9.83 -5.59 8.16
N VAL A 58 8.99 -5.33 7.16
CA VAL A 58 7.86 -6.20 6.82
C VAL A 58 7.76 -6.47 5.33
N THR A 59 7.16 -7.60 4.99
CA THR A 59 6.74 -7.95 3.64
C THR A 59 5.25 -7.61 3.44
N PRO A 60 4.74 -7.62 2.20
CA PRO A 60 3.29 -7.52 1.95
C PRO A 60 2.46 -8.57 2.69
N LYS A 61 3.02 -9.79 2.86
CA LYS A 61 2.35 -10.88 3.57
C LYS A 61 2.21 -10.58 5.06
N ASP A 62 3.24 -10.02 5.69
CA ASP A 62 3.18 -9.62 7.10
C ASP A 62 2.12 -8.53 7.32
N ALA A 63 2.06 -7.54 6.43
CA ALA A 63 1.03 -6.51 6.47
C ALA A 63 -0.39 -7.07 6.24
N ALA A 64 -0.53 -8.05 5.34
CA ALA A 64 -1.80 -8.73 5.12
C ALA A 64 -2.26 -9.50 6.37
N THR A 65 -1.35 -10.20 7.06
CA THR A 65 -1.64 -10.86 8.34
C THR A 65 -2.12 -9.87 9.41
N VAL A 66 -1.60 -8.64 9.42
CA VAL A 66 -2.06 -7.58 10.33
C VAL A 66 -3.45 -7.04 9.93
N LEU A 67 -3.74 -6.90 8.63
CA LEU A 67 -5.03 -6.40 8.15
C LEU A 67 -6.18 -7.41 8.22
N GLN A 68 -5.90 -8.70 7.99
CA GLN A 68 -6.93 -9.76 7.91
C GLN A 68 -7.93 -9.75 9.08
N PRO A 69 -7.51 -9.67 10.36
CA PRO A 69 -8.44 -9.69 11.49
C PRO A 69 -9.37 -8.47 11.55
N VAL A 70 -8.95 -7.34 10.98
CA VAL A 70 -9.71 -6.07 11.01
C VAL A 70 -10.35 -5.72 9.67
N ALA A 71 -10.16 -6.55 8.64
CA ALA A 71 -10.58 -6.24 7.27
C ALA A 71 -12.08 -5.94 7.16
N LYS A 72 -12.93 -6.69 7.87
CA LYS A 72 -14.37 -6.44 7.91
C LYS A 72 -14.70 -5.11 8.61
N ASN A 73 -14.04 -4.81 9.72
CA ASN A 73 -14.29 -3.59 10.50
C ASN A 73 -13.86 -2.33 9.75
N LEU A 74 -12.84 -2.45 8.89
CA LEU A 74 -12.34 -1.36 8.04
C LEU A 74 -12.99 -1.34 6.66
N ASN A 75 -14.01 -2.17 6.41
CA ASN A 75 -14.68 -2.30 5.11
C ASN A 75 -13.72 -2.52 3.93
N LEU A 76 -12.68 -3.33 4.14
CA LEU A 76 -11.71 -3.62 3.07
C LEU A 76 -12.35 -4.52 2.01
N PRO A 77 -11.99 -4.35 0.72
CA PRO A 77 -12.56 -5.13 -0.38
C PRO A 77 -12.19 -6.62 -0.32
N TYR A 78 -11.15 -6.97 0.43
CA TYR A 78 -10.65 -8.34 0.57
C TYR A 78 -10.38 -8.65 2.05
N ASN A 79 -10.72 -9.86 2.48
CA ASN A 79 -10.57 -10.31 3.86
C ASN A 79 -9.69 -11.55 4.02
N SER A 80 -9.27 -12.18 2.91
CA SER A 80 -8.48 -13.41 2.90
C SER A 80 -7.88 -13.71 1.51
N GLY A 81 -6.94 -14.65 1.47
CA GLY A 81 -6.31 -15.14 0.24
C GLY A 81 -5.31 -14.17 -0.42
N HIS A 82 -4.84 -14.50 -1.62
CA HIS A 82 -3.79 -13.71 -2.29
C HIS A 82 -4.17 -12.26 -2.58
N LYS A 83 -5.48 -11.95 -2.68
CA LYS A 83 -5.94 -10.57 -2.95
C LYS A 83 -5.64 -9.61 -1.80
N ILE A 84 -5.70 -10.07 -0.54
CA ILE A 84 -5.34 -9.21 0.60
C ILE A 84 -3.83 -8.95 0.65
N ASP A 85 -2.99 -9.86 0.15
CA ASP A 85 -1.54 -9.65 0.04
C ASP A 85 -1.20 -8.49 -0.91
N TYR A 86 -1.83 -8.47 -2.09
CA TYR A 86 -1.68 -7.36 -3.04
C TYR A 86 -2.23 -6.05 -2.48
N TYR A 87 -3.40 -6.10 -1.86
CA TYR A 87 -4.01 -4.93 -1.23
C TYR A 87 -3.12 -4.35 -0.11
N ALA A 88 -2.58 -5.21 0.74
CA ALA A 88 -1.66 -4.82 1.79
C ALA A 88 -0.37 -4.20 1.22
N GLN A 89 0.14 -4.71 0.09
CA GLN A 89 1.26 -4.08 -0.61
C GLN A 89 0.95 -2.64 -1.01
N GLU A 90 -0.22 -2.38 -1.59
CA GLU A 90 -0.58 -1.02 -2.00
C GLU A 90 -0.78 -0.09 -0.80
N ALA A 91 -1.26 -0.60 0.34
CA ALA A 91 -1.28 0.17 1.59
C ALA A 91 0.13 0.51 2.13
N LEU A 92 1.09 -0.43 2.02
CA LEU A 92 2.50 -0.16 2.34
C LEU A 92 3.11 0.87 1.38
N VAL A 93 2.75 0.85 0.09
CA VAL A 93 3.15 1.87 -0.89
C VAL A 93 2.66 3.25 -0.48
N VAL A 94 1.44 3.38 0.03
CA VAL A 94 0.95 4.66 0.57
C VAL A 94 1.85 5.16 1.70
N LEU A 95 2.26 4.27 2.64
CA LEU A 95 3.18 4.66 3.72
C LEU A 95 4.53 5.15 3.19
N VAL A 96 5.06 4.54 2.12
CA VAL A 96 6.28 5.00 1.47
C VAL A 96 6.08 6.37 0.83
N ALA A 97 5.00 6.58 0.09
CA ALA A 97 4.69 7.87 -0.54
C ALA A 97 4.51 9.00 0.50
N LEU A 98 3.99 8.68 1.69
CA LEU A 98 3.86 9.61 2.82
C LEU A 98 5.17 9.87 3.57
N GLY A 99 6.27 9.20 3.22
CA GLY A 99 7.54 9.28 3.96
C GLY A 99 7.51 8.59 5.33
N LYS A 100 6.52 7.73 5.59
CA LYS A 100 6.36 6.95 6.83
C LYS A 100 6.96 5.55 6.75
N ALA A 101 7.48 5.16 5.59
CA ALA A 101 8.19 3.93 5.38
C ALA A 101 9.28 4.09 4.32
N SER A 102 10.31 3.24 4.36
CA SER A 102 11.25 3.07 3.25
C SER A 102 11.07 1.72 2.59
N LEU A 103 11.38 1.65 1.31
CA LEU A 103 11.26 0.45 0.47
C LEU A 103 12.66 -0.04 0.08
N THR A 104 12.93 -1.32 0.30
CA THR A 104 14.13 -2.00 -0.22
C THR A 104 13.73 -3.22 -1.04
N LYS A 105 14.53 -3.52 -2.07
CA LYS A 105 14.39 -4.74 -2.86
C LYS A 105 15.55 -5.68 -2.54
N GLU A 106 15.23 -6.88 -2.09
CA GLU A 106 16.21 -7.92 -1.75
C GLU A 106 15.89 -9.16 -2.58
N GLY A 107 16.72 -9.42 -3.60
CA GLY A 107 16.47 -10.47 -4.59
C GLY A 107 15.15 -10.23 -5.35
N ARG A 108 14.20 -11.15 -5.19
CA ARG A 108 12.87 -11.09 -5.82
C ARG A 108 11.81 -10.43 -4.93
N GLY A 109 12.12 -10.14 -3.67
CA GLY A 109 11.19 -9.61 -2.68
C GLY A 109 11.32 -8.10 -2.48
N TYR A 110 10.21 -7.48 -2.09
CA TYR A 110 10.17 -6.11 -1.58
C TYR A 110 9.95 -6.13 -0.08
N PHE A 111 10.72 -5.32 0.63
CA PHE A 111 10.64 -5.15 2.08
C PHE A 111 10.40 -3.68 2.41
N TYR A 112 9.59 -3.45 3.43
CA TYR A 112 9.18 -2.12 3.86
C TYR A 112 9.63 -1.93 5.29
N ARG A 113 10.43 -0.90 5.57
CA ARG A 113 10.76 -0.50 6.94
C ARG A 113 9.82 0.63 7.34
N ILE A 114 8.98 0.40 8.34
CA ILE A 114 8.07 1.43 8.86
C ILE A 114 8.81 2.30 9.88
N LEU A 115 8.76 3.63 9.72
CA LEU A 115 9.55 4.63 10.46
C LEU A 115 8.84 5.15 11.72
#